data_AF-A0AAV2N0E1-F1
#
_entry.id   AF-A0AAV2N0E1-F1
#
_cell.length_a   1.000
_cell.length_b   1.000
_cell.length_c   1.000
_cell.angle_alpha   90.00
_cell.angle_beta   90.00
_cell.angle_gamma   90.00
#
_symmetry.space_group_name_H-M   'P 1'
#
loop_
_entity.id
_entity.type
_entity.pdbx_description
1 polymer ?
#
loop_
_entity_poly.entity_id
_entity_poly.type
_entity_poly.pdbx_seq_one_letter_code
_entity_poly.pdbx_strand_id
1 'polypeptide(L)'
;MASVNKFCVICKSAKGKFNVFTDATLTKCKEILDIRKAKKLKFADVILPTIVTDFHCYHLQCYKNFTALMSKYRESTSTSQPSPCTLQTPETSESVSEAPSESTTSKSVAQPS
;
A
#
# COMPACT_ATOMS: atom_id res chain seq x y z
N MET A 1 -16.95 32.09 -1.94
CA MET A 1 -16.98 30.61 -1.85
C MET A 1 -16.85 30.25 -0.37
N ALA A 2 -17.80 29.50 0.19
CA ALA A 2 -17.74 29.12 1.61
C ALA A 2 -16.51 28.24 1.86
N SER A 3 -15.63 28.66 2.76
CA SER A 3 -14.48 27.85 3.18
C SER A 3 -15.00 26.67 4.01
N VAL A 4 -15.04 25.48 3.42
CA VAL A 4 -15.37 24.26 4.16
C VAL A 4 -14.26 23.96 5.16
N ASN A 5 -14.59 24.04 6.46
CA ASN A 5 -13.63 23.79 7.53
C ASN A 5 -13.33 22.29 7.61
N LYS A 6 -12.13 21.92 7.16
CA LYS A 6 -11.65 20.53 7.20
C LYS A 6 -11.25 20.15 8.62
N PHE A 7 -11.52 18.91 9.02
CA PHE A 7 -11.11 18.38 10.31
C PHE A 7 -10.76 16.90 10.24
N CYS A 8 -9.96 16.44 11.20
CA CYS A 8 -9.61 15.02 11.32
C CYS A 8 -10.71 14.27 12.07
N VAL A 9 -11.31 13.25 11.46
CA VAL A 9 -12.40 12.47 12.07
C VAL A 9 -11.94 11.63 13.28
N ILE A 10 -10.64 11.37 13.41
CA ILE A 10 -10.08 10.51 14.46
C ILE A 10 -9.76 11.33 15.74
N CYS A 11 -9.12 12.49 15.58
CA CYS A 11 -8.72 13.34 16.72
C CYS A 11 -9.58 14.59 16.90
N LYS A 12 -10.56 14.81 16.01
CA LYS A 12 -11.48 15.97 15.99
C LYS A 12 -10.79 17.34 15.88
N SER A 13 -9.51 17.37 15.49
CA SER A 13 -8.74 18.60 15.33
C SER A 13 -8.83 19.14 13.90
N ALA A 14 -9.01 20.46 13.79
CA ALA A 14 -8.95 21.24 12.54
C ALA A 14 -7.53 21.78 12.23
N LYS A 15 -6.51 21.39 13.02
CA LYS A 15 -5.13 21.85 12.86
C LYS A 15 -4.25 20.81 12.17
N GLY A 16 -3.24 21.26 11.42
CA GLY A 16 -2.20 20.40 10.83
C GLY A 16 -2.47 19.96 9.39
N LYS A 17 -1.65 19.03 8.89
CA LYS A 17 -1.73 18.54 7.50
C LYS A 17 -2.78 17.44 7.35
N PHE A 18 -3.77 17.69 6.50
CA PHE A 18 -4.86 16.76 6.22
C PHE A 18 -4.61 15.91 4.98
N ASN A 19 -5.08 14.67 5.05
CA ASN A 19 -5.29 13.80 3.90
C ASN A 19 -6.79 13.58 3.75
N VAL A 20 -7.26 13.58 2.51
CA VAL A 20 -8.66 13.30 2.18
C VAL A 20 -8.83 11.79 2.09
N PHE A 21 -9.98 11.28 2.52
CA PHE A 21 -10.30 9.88 2.31
C PHE A 21 -10.38 9.56 0.81
N THR A 22 -9.95 8.38 0.46
CA THR A 22 -10.26 7.70 -0.79
C THR A 22 -11.23 6.58 -0.49
N ASP A 23 -11.93 6.05 -1.49
CA ASP A 23 -12.87 4.94 -1.28
C ASP A 23 -12.18 3.74 -0.62
N ALA A 24 -10.99 3.38 -1.09
CA ALA A 24 -10.15 2.32 -0.53
C ALA A 24 -9.77 2.57 0.95
N THR A 25 -9.34 3.79 1.29
CA THR A 25 -8.95 4.09 2.68
C THR A 25 -10.15 4.18 3.60
N LEU A 26 -11.30 4.65 3.11
CA LEU A 26 -12.53 4.72 3.87
C LEU A 26 -13.06 3.31 4.18
N THR A 27 -13.07 2.42 3.18
CA THR A 27 -13.47 1.02 3.32
C THR A 27 -12.59 0.30 4.35
N LYS A 28 -11.27 0.43 4.23
CA LYS A 28 -10.33 -0.11 5.23
C LYS A 28 -10.57 0.45 6.64
N CYS A 29 -10.85 1.76 6.75
CA CYS A 29 -11.16 2.36 8.05
C CYS A 29 -12.45 1.77 8.64
N LYS A 30 -13.47 1.50 7.82
CA LYS A 30 -14.75 0.89 8.25
C LYS A 30 -14.52 -0.52 8.80
N GLU A 31 -13.76 -1.36 8.10
CA GLU A 31 -13.41 -2.72 8.56
C GLU A 31 -12.68 -2.69 9.91
N ILE A 32 -11.69 -1.79 10.04
CA ILE A 32 -10.92 -1.66 11.28
C ILE A 32 -11.77 -1.08 12.41
N LEU A 33 -12.69 -0.17 12.10
CA LEU A 33 -13.64 0.36 13.08
C LEU A 33 -14.53 -0.75 13.63
N ASP A 34 -15.00 -1.66 12.78
CA ASP A 34 -15.81 -2.82 13.17
C ASP A 34 -15.04 -3.70 14.17
N ILE A 35 -13.81 -4.10 13.83
CA ILE A 35 -12.94 -4.88 14.70
C ILE A 35 -12.72 -4.16 16.04
N ARG A 36 -12.45 -2.85 16.02
CA ARG A 36 -12.26 -2.04 17.23
C ARG A 36 -13.52 -1.98 18.08
N LYS A 37 -14.70 -1.84 17.48
CA LYS A 37 -16.00 -1.85 18.19
C LYS A 37 -16.28 -3.22 18.82
N ALA A 38 -16.13 -4.29 18.05
CA ALA A 38 -16.35 -5.66 18.52
C ALA A 38 -15.43 -6.02 19.70
N LYS A 39 -14.18 -5.53 19.69
CA LYS A 39 -13.18 -5.79 20.75
C LYS A 39 -13.09 -4.68 21.80
N LYS A 40 -13.98 -3.67 21.76
CA LYS A 40 -14.01 -2.51 22.67
C LYS A 40 -12.63 -1.83 22.84
N LEU A 41 -11.93 -1.64 21.72
CA LEU A 41 -10.61 -1.01 21.68
C LEU A 41 -10.72 0.52 21.64
N LYS A 42 -9.60 1.20 21.88
CA LYS A 42 -9.48 2.64 21.65
C LYS A 42 -9.97 3.01 20.25
N PHE A 43 -10.65 4.14 20.11
CA PHE A 43 -11.26 4.63 18.86
C PHE A 43 -12.51 3.87 18.39
N ALA A 44 -13.12 3.01 19.22
CA ALA A 44 -14.41 2.38 18.90
C ALA A 44 -15.54 3.40 18.67
N ASP A 45 -15.48 4.56 19.34
CA ASP A 45 -16.47 5.63 19.24
C ASP A 45 -16.24 6.60 18.06
N VAL A 46 -15.24 6.33 17.21
CA VAL A 46 -14.99 7.16 16.02
C VAL A 46 -16.14 6.99 15.04
N ILE A 47 -16.67 8.12 14.56
CA ILE A 47 -17.70 8.18 13.53
C ILE A 47 -17.00 8.43 12.20
N LEU A 48 -16.94 7.40 11.36
CA LEU A 48 -16.44 7.53 10.00
C LEU A 48 -17.58 8.01 9.08
N PRO A 49 -17.27 8.85 8.08
CA PRO A 49 -18.27 9.27 7.12
C PRO A 49 -18.71 8.09 6.23
N THR A 50 -19.94 8.14 5.76
CA THR A 50 -20.48 7.12 4.84
C THR A 50 -19.88 7.25 3.44
N ILE A 51 -19.65 8.50 3.01
CA ILE A 51 -19.10 8.89 1.71
C ILE A 51 -17.82 9.71 1.86
N VAL A 52 -16.97 9.69 0.82
CA VAL A 52 -15.81 10.56 0.74
C VAL A 52 -16.27 12.01 0.55
N THR A 53 -15.72 12.93 1.35
CA THR A 53 -16.04 14.36 1.31
C THR A 53 -14.80 15.20 1.56
N ASP A 54 -14.80 16.45 1.11
CA ASP A 54 -13.63 17.34 1.23
C ASP A 54 -13.35 17.86 2.65
N PHE A 55 -14.32 17.72 3.56
CA PHE A 55 -14.24 18.23 4.94
C PHE A 55 -13.91 17.15 5.96
N HIS A 56 -14.33 15.91 5.74
CA HIS A 56 -13.91 14.78 6.55
C HIS A 56 -12.53 14.30 6.09
N CYS A 57 -11.51 14.67 6.86
CA CYS A 57 -10.13 14.32 6.57
C CYS A 57 -9.53 13.46 7.69
N TYR A 58 -8.26 13.11 7.53
CA TYR A 58 -7.46 12.48 8.57
C TYR A 58 -6.02 13.00 8.58
N HIS A 59 -5.38 13.00 9.75
CA HIS A 59 -3.92 13.13 9.83
C HIS A 59 -3.28 11.79 9.55
N LEU A 60 -2.15 11.78 8.83
CA LEU A 60 -1.43 10.55 8.52
C LEU A 60 -1.07 9.76 9.81
N GLN A 61 -0.65 10.46 10.86
CA GLN A 61 -0.34 9.84 12.14
C GLN A 61 -1.58 9.25 12.82
N CYS A 62 -2.71 9.96 12.79
CA CYS A 62 -3.97 9.45 13.31
C CYS A 62 -4.42 8.19 12.56
N TYR A 63 -4.31 8.20 11.22
CA TYR A 63 -4.62 7.04 10.39
C TYR A 63 -3.70 5.85 10.71
N LYS A 64 -2.39 6.05 10.85
CA LYS A 64 -1.46 4.98 11.25
C LYS A 64 -1.84 4.39 12.61
N ASN A 65 -2.11 5.23 13.61
CA ASN A 65 -2.50 4.77 14.94
C ASN A 65 -3.88 4.08 14.96
N PHE A 66 -4.82 4.57 14.17
CA PHE A 66 -6.15 4.00 14.04
C PHE A 66 -6.11 2.66 13.30
N THR A 67 -5.32 2.55 12.24
CA THR A 67 -5.19 1.30 11.46
C THR A 67 -4.24 0.28 12.09
N ALA A 68 -3.43 0.68 13.07
CA ALA A 68 -2.61 -0.22 13.86
C ALA A 68 -3.47 -1.11 14.76
N LEU A 69 -3.71 -2.34 14.32
CA LEU A 69 -4.26 -3.42 15.11
C LEU A 69 -3.12 -4.33 15.61
N MET A 70 -3.20 -4.75 16.87
CA MET A 70 -2.29 -5.76 17.44
C MET A 70 -2.45 -7.09 16.68
N SER A 71 -1.36 -7.86 16.54
CA SER A 71 -1.34 -9.10 15.75
C SER A 71 -2.44 -10.09 16.12
N LYS A 72 -2.80 -10.18 17.42
CA LYS A 72 -3.91 -11.00 17.94
C LYS A 72 -5.29 -10.71 17.35
N TYR A 73 -5.46 -9.58 16.66
CA TYR A 73 -6.70 -9.20 15.98
C TYR A 73 -6.59 -9.27 14.45
N ARG A 74 -5.41 -9.62 13.90
CA ARG A 74 -5.17 -9.70 12.45
C ARG A 74 -5.43 -11.09 11.88
N GLU A 75 -5.37 -12.14 12.71
CA GLU A 75 -5.49 -13.53 12.26
C GLU A 75 -6.88 -13.89 11.72
N SER A 76 -7.92 -13.12 12.06
CA SER A 76 -9.29 -13.38 11.63
C SER A 76 -9.65 -12.86 10.23
N THR A 77 -8.75 -12.12 9.57
CA THR A 77 -9.00 -11.53 8.23
C THR A 77 -7.93 -11.90 7.20
N SER A 78 -7.10 -12.91 7.48
CA SER A 78 -6.06 -13.34 6.54
C SER A 78 -6.65 -14.20 5.43
N THR A 79 -7.22 -13.56 4.42
CA THR A 79 -7.25 -14.11 3.06
C THR A 79 -6.57 -13.11 2.13
N SER A 80 -5.39 -13.53 1.67
CA SER A 80 -4.67 -13.08 0.48
C SER A 80 -3.98 -11.70 0.51
N GLN A 81 -2.70 -11.70 0.85
CA GLN A 81 -1.64 -11.41 -0.12
C GLN A 81 -0.27 -11.87 0.43
N PRO A 82 0.49 -12.70 -0.30
CA PRO A 82 1.89 -12.91 -0.01
C PRO A 82 2.72 -11.74 -0.56
N SER A 83 3.49 -11.07 0.29
CA SER A 83 4.66 -10.29 -0.17
C SER A 83 5.86 -11.22 -0.23
N PRO A 84 6.46 -11.51 -1.40
CA PRO A 84 7.77 -12.11 -1.45
C PRO A 84 8.81 -11.02 -1.16
N CYS A 85 9.42 -11.09 0.02
CA CYS A 85 10.73 -10.49 0.22
C CYS A 85 11.74 -11.32 -0.58
N THR A 86 12.16 -10.83 -1.75
CA THR A 86 13.34 -11.36 -2.42
C THR A 86 14.47 -10.35 -2.20
N LEU A 87 15.24 -10.56 -1.13
CA LEU A 87 16.64 -10.13 -1.12
C LEU A 87 17.35 -11.00 -2.16
N GLN A 88 17.83 -10.39 -3.24
CA GLN A 88 18.88 -10.98 -4.08
C GLN A 88 19.98 -9.94 -4.26
N THR A 89 21.03 -10.10 -3.48
CA THR A 89 22.41 -9.79 -3.89
C THR A 89 22.82 -10.84 -4.94
N PRO A 90 23.37 -10.44 -6.10
CA PRO A 90 24.22 -11.32 -6.87
C PRO A 90 25.68 -11.01 -6.55
N GLU A 91 26.33 -11.96 -5.88
CA GLU A 91 27.78 -12.06 -5.77
C GLU A 91 28.38 -12.48 -7.11
N THR A 92 29.51 -11.85 -7.42
CA THR A 92 30.50 -12.19 -8.43
C THR A 92 30.84 -13.69 -8.44
N SER A 93 30.72 -14.34 -9.61
CA SER A 93 31.57 -15.49 -9.98
C SER A 93 31.36 -15.88 -11.45
N GLU A 94 32.09 -15.24 -12.37
CA GLU A 94 32.29 -15.78 -13.73
C GLU A 94 33.57 -16.62 -13.75
N SER A 95 33.40 -17.94 -13.90
CA SER A 95 34.45 -18.84 -14.36
C SER A 95 33.79 -20.08 -14.97
N VAL A 96 33.79 -20.15 -16.31
CA VAL A 96 33.97 -21.41 -17.00
C VAL A 96 34.54 -21.16 -18.39
N SER A 97 35.68 -21.78 -18.65
CA SER A 97 36.36 -21.84 -19.93
C SER A 97 35.75 -22.89 -20.85
N GLU A 98 35.91 -22.62 -22.15
CA GLU A 98 36.46 -23.54 -23.17
C GLU A 98 35.55 -23.81 -24.38
N ALA A 99 36.12 -23.49 -25.55
CA ALA A 99 35.65 -23.75 -26.90
C ALA A 99 36.04 -25.17 -27.36
N PRO A 100 35.58 -25.67 -28.51
CA PRO A 100 36.36 -25.44 -29.73
C PRO A 100 35.57 -25.25 -31.05
N SER A 101 36.16 -24.44 -31.95
CA SER A 101 36.35 -24.56 -33.42
C SER A 101 35.50 -25.59 -34.21
N GLU A 102 35.03 -25.37 -35.45
CA GLU A 102 35.60 -24.64 -36.60
C GLU A 102 34.59 -24.53 -37.77
N SER A 103 34.79 -23.51 -38.63
CA SER A 103 34.62 -23.46 -40.10
C SER A 103 33.38 -24.05 -40.82
N THR A 104 32.64 -23.21 -41.56
CA THR A 104 32.55 -23.28 -43.05
C THR A 104 31.70 -22.12 -43.65
N THR A 105 32.30 -21.51 -44.68
CA THR A 105 31.80 -20.50 -45.62
C THR A 105 30.51 -20.87 -46.36
N SER A 106 29.64 -19.89 -46.65
CA SER A 106 29.01 -19.72 -47.97
C SER A 106 28.37 -18.32 -48.17
N LYS A 107 28.70 -17.70 -49.30
CA LYS A 107 28.27 -16.39 -49.83
C LYS A 107 26.88 -16.46 -50.50
N SER A 108 26.24 -15.29 -50.62
CA SER A 108 25.37 -14.77 -51.73
C SER A 108 24.11 -14.10 -51.18
N VAL A 109 23.54 -13.00 -51.70
CA VAL A 109 23.82 -12.05 -52.80
C VAL A 109 22.77 -10.91 -52.65
N ALA A 110 23.13 -9.66 -53.04
CA ALA A 110 22.33 -8.52 -53.59
C ALA A 110 20.88 -8.23 -53.11
N GLN A 111 20.33 -7.01 -53.08
CA GLN A 111 20.61 -5.68 -53.67
C GLN A 111 19.69 -4.64 -52.99
N PRO A 112 19.91 -3.31 -53.13
CA PRO A 112 19.10 -2.26 -52.52
C PRO A 112 18.07 -1.64 -53.50
N SER A 113 17.12 -0.88 -52.93
CA SER A 113 16.42 0.25 -53.59
C SER A 113 16.33 1.40 -52.61
#